data_AF-A0A2A2K623-F1
#
_entry.id   AF-A0A2A2K623-F1
#
_cell.length_a   1.000
_cell.length_b   1.000
_cell.length_c   1.000
_cell.angle_alpha   90.00
_cell.angle_beta   90.00
_cell.angle_gamma   90.00
#
_symmetry.space_group_name_H-M   'P 1'
#
loop_
_entity.id
_entity.type
_entity.pdbx_description
1 polymer ?
#
loop_
_entity_poly.entity_id
_entity_poly.type
_entity_poly.pdbx_seq_one_letter_code
_entity_poly.pdbx_strand_id
1 'polypeptide(L)'
;MTAKGDPISAKKAQEAGLIDKIVGEDSLEADAIAFANEVKAKRPIPRASERTVQPDPDAVAAFEKANGRRFRGFDAPAANIACVVKATETSFVDGIAFERQEFMKLMMGNQSAAQRHIFFAERQAAKIDDVPADTVKRPIKRVGVIGAGTMGGGIAMNFLRRSIAAPA
;
A
#
# COMPACT_ATOMS: atom_id res chain seq x y z
N MET A 1 3.22 -6.37 -4.48
CA MET A 1 2.41 -5.24 -3.98
C MET A 1 1.45 -5.71 -2.90
N THR A 2 0.58 -6.68 -3.21
CA THR A 2 -0.43 -7.27 -2.32
C THR A 2 0.09 -7.73 -0.96
N ALA A 3 1.15 -8.56 -0.91
CA ALA A 3 1.67 -9.09 0.35
C ALA A 3 2.37 -8.05 1.26
N LYS A 4 2.86 -6.94 0.71
CA LYS A 4 3.52 -5.87 1.50
C LYS A 4 2.54 -4.78 1.95
N GLY A 5 1.54 -4.47 1.11
CA GLY A 5 0.64 -3.34 1.32
C GLY A 5 1.27 -1.96 1.06
N ASP A 6 2.48 -1.92 0.50
CA ASP A 6 3.18 -0.66 0.21
C ASP A 6 2.59 -0.02 -1.08
N PRO A 7 2.34 1.30 -1.11
CA PRO A 7 1.86 1.98 -2.30
C PRO A 7 2.92 1.97 -3.42
N ILE A 8 2.45 2.01 -4.67
CA ILE A 8 3.29 2.12 -5.87
C ILE A 8 3.07 3.48 -6.52
N SER A 9 4.14 4.12 -7.00
CA SER A 9 4.02 5.40 -7.72
C SER A 9 3.44 5.19 -9.13
N ALA A 10 2.80 6.22 -9.69
CA ALA A 10 2.22 6.16 -11.03
C ALA A 10 3.24 5.72 -12.09
N LYS A 11 4.48 6.25 -12.04
CA LYS A 11 5.57 5.86 -12.94
C LYS A 11 5.88 4.35 -12.88
N LYS A 12 6.06 3.81 -11.66
CA LYS A 12 6.34 2.38 -11.47
C LYS A 12 5.14 1.51 -11.87
N ALA A 13 3.92 1.99 -11.64
CA ALA A 13 2.70 1.30 -12.05
C ALA A 13 2.55 1.24 -13.57
N GLN A 14 2.94 2.29 -14.29
CA GLN A 14 3.00 2.29 -15.76
C GLN A 14 4.07 1.33 -16.28
N GLU A 15 5.29 1.37 -15.72
CA GLU A 15 6.37 0.43 -16.07
C GLU A 15 5.97 -1.03 -15.84
N ALA A 16 5.16 -1.30 -14.81
CA ALA A 16 4.62 -2.62 -14.49
C ALA A 16 3.37 -3.01 -15.30
N GLY A 17 2.86 -2.14 -16.19
CA GLY A 17 1.67 -2.41 -16.99
C GLY A 17 0.33 -2.40 -16.24
N LEU A 18 0.29 -1.75 -15.07
CA LEU A 18 -0.96 -1.47 -14.32
C LEU A 18 -1.67 -0.22 -14.82
N ILE A 19 -0.93 0.73 -15.40
CA ILE A 19 -1.45 1.99 -15.95
C ILE A 19 -0.99 2.10 -17.39
N ASP A 20 -1.91 2.35 -18.32
CA ASP A 20 -1.57 2.50 -19.74
C ASP A 20 -0.95 3.88 -20.03
N LYS A 21 -1.47 4.95 -19.42
CA LYS A 21 -1.05 6.34 -19.67
C LYS A 21 -1.07 7.19 -18.40
N ILE A 22 -0.01 7.98 -18.21
CA ILE A 22 0.08 9.00 -17.17
C ILE A 22 -0.21 10.37 -17.79
N VAL A 23 -0.99 11.19 -17.10
CA VAL A 23 -1.48 12.49 -17.58
C VAL A 23 -1.34 13.56 -16.49
N GLY A 24 -1.61 14.83 -16.83
CA GLY A 24 -1.55 15.94 -15.88
C GLY A 24 -2.69 15.89 -14.85
N GLU A 25 -2.48 16.53 -13.70
CA GLU A 25 -3.46 16.54 -12.59
C GLU A 25 -4.78 17.22 -12.99
N ASP A 26 -4.72 18.27 -13.82
CA ASP A 26 -5.88 19.07 -14.21
C ASP A 26 -6.64 18.55 -15.45
N SER A 27 -6.18 17.47 -16.09
CA SER A 27 -6.70 17.01 -17.38
C SER A 27 -7.21 15.57 -17.39
N LEU A 28 -7.27 14.90 -16.23
CA LEU A 28 -7.55 13.47 -16.12
C LEU A 28 -8.81 13.03 -16.89
N GLU A 29 -9.93 13.74 -16.73
CA GLU A 29 -11.19 13.39 -17.39
C GLU A 29 -11.11 13.54 -18.91
N ALA A 30 -10.60 14.68 -19.38
CA ALA A 30 -10.47 14.96 -20.80
C ALA A 30 -9.55 13.94 -21.49
N ASP A 31 -8.42 13.61 -20.86
CA ASP A 31 -7.48 12.63 -21.39
C ASP A 31 -8.02 11.20 -21.35
N ALA A 32 -8.82 10.84 -20.33
CA ALA A 32 -9.48 9.55 -20.27
C ALA A 32 -10.52 9.38 -21.39
N ILE A 33 -11.31 10.42 -21.68
CA ILE A 33 -12.26 10.44 -22.80
C ILE A 33 -11.51 10.34 -24.14
N ALA A 34 -10.40 11.08 -24.30
CA ALA A 34 -9.58 11.02 -25.50
C ALA A 34 -9.01 9.61 -25.70
N PHE A 35 -8.48 8.99 -24.65
CA PHE A 35 -7.94 7.63 -24.70
C PHE A 35 -9.02 6.59 -25.03
N ALA A 36 -10.20 6.68 -24.40
CA ALA A 36 -11.32 5.80 -24.70
C ALA A 36 -11.73 5.91 -26.18
N ASN A 37 -11.73 7.12 -26.75
CA ASN A 37 -12.00 7.33 -28.17
C ASN A 37 -10.92 6.76 -29.09
N GLU A 38 -9.64 6.79 -28.68
CA GLU A 38 -8.53 6.19 -29.41
C GLU A 38 -8.64 4.65 -29.45
N VAL A 39 -9.05 4.03 -28.34
CA VAL A 39 -9.10 2.57 -28.21
C VAL A 39 -10.46 1.96 -28.55
N LYS A 40 -11.51 2.75 -28.77
CA LYS A 40 -12.90 2.26 -28.96
C LYS A 40 -13.07 1.22 -30.06
N ALA A 41 -12.26 1.30 -31.12
CA ALA A 41 -12.29 0.38 -32.26
C ALA A 41 -11.31 -0.79 -32.13
N LYS A 42 -10.34 -0.74 -31.19
CA LYS A 42 -9.35 -1.81 -30.99
C LYS A 42 -10.04 -3.05 -30.44
N ARG A 43 -9.86 -4.19 -31.11
CA ARG A 43 -10.39 -5.50 -30.70
C ARG A 43 -9.30 -6.57 -30.79
N PRO A 44 -9.28 -7.55 -29.87
CA PRO A 44 -10.15 -7.68 -28.70
C PRO A 44 -9.87 -6.59 -27.64
N ILE A 45 -10.87 -6.26 -26.81
CA ILE A 45 -10.65 -5.37 -25.68
C ILE A 45 -9.81 -6.14 -24.65
N PRO A 46 -8.66 -5.62 -24.21
CA PRO A 46 -7.82 -6.32 -23.25
C PRO A 46 -8.59 -6.49 -21.93
N ARG A 47 -8.80 -7.73 -21.51
CA ARG A 47 -9.43 -8.08 -20.24
C ARG A 47 -8.39 -8.64 -19.29
N ALA A 48 -8.30 -8.07 -18.09
CA ALA A 48 -7.34 -8.54 -17.09
C ALA A 48 -7.54 -10.03 -16.75
N SER A 49 -8.79 -10.51 -16.74
CA SER A 49 -9.14 -11.91 -16.49
C SER A 49 -8.69 -12.89 -17.57
N GLU A 50 -8.39 -12.40 -18.77
CA GLU A 50 -7.93 -13.20 -19.92
C GLU A 50 -6.40 -13.15 -20.08
N ARG A 51 -5.70 -12.37 -19.24
CA ARG A 51 -4.24 -12.31 -19.26
C ARG A 51 -3.67 -13.60 -18.69
N THR A 52 -2.72 -14.20 -19.41
CA THR A 52 -1.93 -15.32 -18.91
C THR A 52 -0.73 -14.81 -18.14
N VAL A 53 -0.44 -15.45 -17.01
CA VAL A 53 0.72 -15.15 -16.17
C VAL A 53 1.58 -16.40 -16.12
N GLN A 54 2.87 -16.24 -16.43
CA GLN A 54 3.80 -17.35 -16.33
C GLN A 54 4.23 -17.55 -14.87
N PRO A 55 4.25 -18.80 -14.37
CA PRO A 55 4.76 -19.08 -13.04
C PRO A 55 6.26 -18.76 -12.98
N ASP A 56 6.68 -18.11 -11.89
CA ASP A 56 8.08 -17.85 -11.58
C ASP A 56 8.37 -18.28 -10.12
N PRO A 57 8.60 -19.59 -9.90
CA PRO A 57 8.82 -20.12 -8.55
C PRO A 57 10.06 -19.53 -7.87
N ASP A 58 11.11 -19.22 -8.64
CA ASP A 58 12.35 -18.64 -8.11
C ASP A 58 12.13 -17.22 -7.60
N ALA A 59 11.37 -16.40 -8.32
CA ALA A 59 10.98 -15.07 -7.86
C ALA A 59 10.10 -15.13 -6.60
N VAL A 60 9.18 -16.09 -6.52
CA VAL A 60 8.34 -16.31 -5.32
C VAL A 60 9.21 -16.70 -4.12
N ALA A 61 10.10 -17.68 -4.27
CA ALA A 61 11.01 -18.12 -3.21
C ALA A 61 11.95 -16.99 -2.76
N ALA A 62 12.50 -16.22 -3.71
CA ALA A 62 13.33 -15.05 -3.41
C ALA A 62 12.53 -13.98 -2.65
N PHE A 63 11.26 -13.76 -3.02
CA PHE A 63 10.38 -12.82 -2.35
C PHE A 63 10.07 -13.23 -0.90
N GLU A 64 9.74 -14.50 -0.67
CA GLU A 64 9.50 -15.05 0.66
C GLU A 64 10.75 -14.92 1.54
N LYS A 65 11.91 -15.31 1.03
CA LYS A 65 13.20 -15.19 1.74
C LYS A 65 13.52 -13.76 2.11
N ALA A 66 13.32 -12.81 1.19
CA ALA A 66 13.61 -11.40 1.43
C ALA A 66 12.68 -10.74 2.47
N ASN A 67 11.45 -11.25 2.62
CA ASN A 67 10.43 -10.64 3.48
C ASN A 67 10.06 -11.48 4.71
N GLY A 68 10.66 -12.65 4.91
CA GLY A 68 10.30 -13.58 5.99
C GLY A 68 10.31 -12.96 7.40
N ARG A 69 11.27 -12.07 7.68
CA ARG A 69 11.30 -11.33 8.97
C ARG A 69 10.12 -10.36 9.12
N ARG A 70 9.68 -9.72 8.04
CA ARG A 70 8.54 -8.78 8.02
C ARG A 70 7.21 -9.53 8.16
N PHE A 71 7.10 -10.72 7.57
CA PHE A 71 5.86 -11.51 7.54
C PHE A 71 5.70 -12.44 8.76
N ARG A 72 6.73 -12.60 9.57
CA ARG A 72 6.70 -13.49 10.74
C ARG A 72 5.54 -13.12 11.68
N GLY A 73 4.64 -14.09 11.90
CA GLY A 73 3.48 -13.93 12.77
C GLY A 73 2.24 -13.32 12.11
N PHE A 74 2.26 -13.12 10.78
CA PHE A 74 1.11 -12.65 10.01
C PHE A 74 0.64 -13.70 9.01
N ASP A 75 -0.66 -13.94 8.98
CA ASP A 75 -1.25 -14.94 8.07
C ASP A 75 -1.51 -14.36 6.67
N ALA A 76 -1.83 -13.06 6.61
CA ALA A 76 -2.23 -12.39 5.37
C ALA A 76 -1.15 -12.39 4.27
N PRO A 77 0.15 -12.14 4.55
CA PRO A 77 1.18 -12.20 3.51
C PRO A 77 1.31 -13.58 2.86
N ALA A 78 1.23 -14.65 3.64
CA ALA A 78 1.32 -16.02 3.12
C ALA A 78 0.10 -16.36 2.24
N ALA A 79 -1.11 -16.02 2.69
CA ALA A 79 -2.33 -16.19 1.89
C ALA A 79 -2.30 -15.39 0.58
N ASN A 80 -1.79 -14.15 0.61
CA ASN A 80 -1.60 -13.33 -0.59
C ASN A 80 -0.64 -14.00 -1.60
N ILE A 81 0.49 -14.55 -1.13
CA ILE A 81 1.44 -15.25 -1.99
C ILE A 81 0.80 -16.52 -2.57
N ALA A 82 0.08 -17.29 -1.74
CA ALA A 82 -0.64 -18.48 -2.20
C ALA A 82 -1.67 -18.15 -3.28
N CYS A 83 -2.40 -17.03 -3.18
CA CYS A 83 -3.35 -16.60 -4.21
C CYS A 83 -2.64 -16.26 -5.54
N VAL A 84 -1.49 -15.58 -5.47
CA VAL A 84 -0.69 -15.25 -6.67
C VAL A 84 -0.15 -16.52 -7.34
N VAL A 85 0.35 -17.48 -6.55
CA VAL A 85 0.80 -18.78 -7.08
C VAL A 85 -0.37 -19.56 -7.68
N LYS A 86 -1.52 -19.60 -6.99
CA LYS A 86 -2.71 -20.32 -7.50
C LYS A 86 -3.22 -19.75 -8.82
N ALA A 87 -3.11 -18.43 -9.00
CA ALA A 87 -3.49 -17.74 -10.23
C ALA A 87 -2.63 -18.13 -11.45
N THR A 88 -1.41 -18.66 -11.26
CA THR A 88 -0.57 -19.16 -12.36
C THR A 88 -0.79 -20.65 -12.65
N GLU A 89 -1.40 -21.39 -11.72
CA GLU A 89 -1.61 -22.84 -11.81
C GLU A 89 -3.01 -23.25 -12.27
N THR A 90 -3.99 -22.36 -12.17
CA THR A 90 -5.41 -22.70 -12.38
C THR A 90 -6.14 -21.72 -13.30
N SER A 91 -7.38 -22.05 -13.66
CA SER A 91 -8.24 -21.14 -14.42
C SER A 91 -8.54 -19.88 -13.60
N PHE A 92 -8.86 -18.77 -14.28
CA PHE A 92 -9.25 -17.53 -13.60
C PHE A 92 -10.43 -17.74 -12.62
N VAL A 93 -11.39 -18.58 -12.99
CA VAL A 93 -12.58 -18.87 -12.16
C VAL A 93 -12.17 -19.60 -10.87
N ASP A 94 -11.32 -20.61 -10.97
CA ASP A 94 -10.82 -21.36 -9.82
C ASP A 94 -9.91 -20.51 -8.93
N GLY A 95 -9.07 -19.67 -9.54
CA GLY A 95 -8.20 -18.72 -8.85
C GLY A 95 -9.00 -17.73 -8.00
N ILE A 96 -10.08 -17.15 -8.56
CA ILE A 96 -10.97 -16.24 -7.82
C ILE A 96 -11.73 -16.98 -6.70
N ALA A 97 -12.15 -18.23 -6.93
CA ALA A 97 -12.78 -19.03 -5.89
C ALA A 97 -11.81 -19.28 -4.72
N PHE A 98 -10.54 -19.60 -5.01
CA PHE A 98 -9.49 -19.75 -4.01
C PHE A 98 -9.19 -18.44 -3.27
N GLU A 99 -9.06 -17.32 -4.00
CA GLU A 99 -8.86 -16.00 -3.41
C GLU A 99 -10.01 -15.64 -2.45
N ARG A 100 -11.26 -15.92 -2.84
CA ARG A 100 -12.43 -15.72 -1.97
C ARG A 100 -12.34 -16.57 -0.71
N GLN A 101 -11.92 -17.83 -0.82
CA GLN A 101 -11.77 -18.72 0.34
C GLN A 101 -10.72 -18.18 1.32
N GLU A 102 -9.52 -17.86 0.85
CA GLU A 102 -8.46 -17.31 1.71
C GLU A 102 -8.84 -15.94 2.28
N PHE A 103 -9.49 -15.09 1.48
CA PHE A 103 -10.02 -13.81 1.96
C PHE A 103 -11.01 -14.00 3.11
N MET A 104 -11.99 -14.88 2.98
CA MET A 104 -12.98 -15.13 4.05
C MET A 104 -12.33 -15.68 5.31
N LYS A 105 -11.37 -16.60 5.17
CA LYS A 105 -10.57 -17.12 6.28
C LYS A 105 -9.83 -16.01 7.03
N LEU A 106 -9.15 -15.11 6.31
CA LEU A 106 -8.46 -13.98 6.93
C LEU A 106 -9.43 -12.99 7.57
N MET A 107 -10.52 -12.66 6.89
CA MET A 107 -11.53 -11.72 7.38
C MET A 107 -12.17 -12.15 8.70
N MET A 108 -12.42 -13.46 8.83
CA MET A 108 -12.97 -14.07 10.04
C MET A 108 -11.91 -14.36 11.12
N GLY A 109 -10.63 -14.19 10.80
CA GLY A 109 -9.52 -14.46 11.72
C GLY A 109 -9.30 -13.35 12.76
N ASN A 110 -8.77 -13.74 13.92
CA ASN A 110 -8.48 -12.83 15.04
C ASN A 110 -7.45 -11.74 14.66
N GLN A 111 -6.44 -12.06 13.84
CA GLN A 111 -5.44 -11.08 13.40
C GLN A 111 -6.08 -9.91 12.64
N SER A 112 -7.08 -10.18 11.80
CA SER A 112 -7.78 -9.15 11.03
C SER A 112 -8.61 -8.23 11.94
N ALA A 113 -9.32 -8.81 12.92
CA ALA A 113 -10.03 -8.03 13.93
C ALA A 113 -9.09 -7.15 14.77
N ALA A 114 -7.96 -7.69 15.22
CA ALA A 114 -6.96 -6.96 16.00
C ALA A 114 -6.32 -5.81 15.20
N GLN A 115 -5.97 -6.04 13.93
CA GLN A 115 -5.39 -5.00 13.08
C GLN A 115 -6.38 -3.87 12.79
N ARG A 116 -7.65 -4.18 12.53
CA ARG A 116 -8.71 -3.16 12.41
C ARG A 116 -8.87 -2.36 13.70
N HIS A 117 -8.83 -3.02 14.86
CA HIS A 117 -8.88 -2.34 16.15
C HIS A 117 -7.71 -1.36 16.32
N ILE A 118 -6.46 -1.80 16.07
CA ILE A 118 -5.28 -0.93 16.13
C ILE A 118 -5.43 0.27 15.20
N PHE A 119 -5.89 0.06 13.96
CA PHE A 119 -6.11 1.14 13.00
C PHE A 119 -7.06 2.22 13.51
N PHE A 120 -8.15 1.83 14.17
CA PHE A 120 -9.08 2.81 14.78
C PHE A 120 -8.51 3.43 16.06
N ALA A 121 -7.80 2.66 16.87
CA ALA A 121 -7.15 3.14 18.08
C ALA A 121 -6.10 4.23 17.77
N GLU A 122 -5.27 4.04 16.72
CA GLU A 122 -4.29 5.05 16.27
C GLU A 122 -4.96 6.36 15.83
N ARG A 123 -6.12 6.27 15.18
CA ARG A 123 -6.91 7.44 14.78
C ARG A 123 -7.58 8.12 15.96
N GLN A 124 -7.99 7.37 16.96
CA GLN A 124 -8.55 7.90 18.21
C GLN A 124 -7.47 8.55 19.08
N ALA A 125 -6.25 8.00 19.12
CA ALA A 125 -5.14 8.55 19.90
C ALA A 125 -4.75 9.98 19.49
N ALA A 126 -5.09 10.39 18.25
CA ALA A 126 -4.90 11.77 17.79
C ALA A 126 -5.96 12.75 18.30
N LYS A 127 -7.04 12.26 18.93
CA LYS A 127 -8.12 13.06 19.53
C LYS A 127 -7.86 13.14 21.04
N ILE A 128 -7.85 14.35 21.58
CA ILE A 128 -7.67 14.59 23.00
C ILE A 128 -9.02 15.13 23.50
N ASP A 129 -9.65 14.44 24.45
CA ASP A 129 -11.04 14.71 24.87
C ASP A 129 -11.26 16.17 25.31
N ASP A 130 -10.28 16.76 25.97
CA ASP A 130 -10.34 18.15 26.45
C ASP A 130 -9.87 19.20 25.43
N VAL A 131 -9.58 18.80 24.18
CA VAL A 131 -9.11 19.72 23.12
C VAL A 131 -10.07 19.66 21.92
N PRO A 132 -10.85 20.73 21.67
CA PRO A 132 -11.73 20.81 20.51
C PRO A 132 -10.99 20.57 19.19
N ALA A 133 -11.62 19.86 18.26
CA ALA A 133 -11.01 19.51 16.98
C ALA A 133 -10.67 20.72 16.09
N ASP A 134 -11.38 21.83 16.29
CA ASP A 134 -11.20 23.13 15.63
C ASP A 134 -10.17 24.03 16.32
N THR A 135 -9.53 23.56 17.41
CA THR A 135 -8.47 24.30 18.11
C THR A 135 -7.39 24.72 17.12
N VAL A 136 -7.19 26.03 16.99
CA VAL A 136 -6.22 26.61 16.06
C VAL A 136 -4.80 26.18 16.44
N LYS A 137 -4.16 25.41 15.57
CA LYS A 137 -2.79 24.95 15.75
C LYS A 137 -1.81 26.09 15.49
N ARG A 138 -0.87 26.29 16.40
CA ARG A 138 0.19 27.31 16.23
C ARG A 138 1.22 26.82 15.21
N PRO A 139 1.67 27.66 14.27
CA PRO A 139 2.74 27.30 13.36
C PRO A 139 4.07 27.23 14.11
N ILE A 140 4.68 26.04 14.15
CA ILE A 140 6.00 25.84 14.76
C ILE A 140 7.07 25.93 13.67
N LYS A 141 7.85 27.02 13.68
CA LYS A 141 8.95 27.25 12.72
C LYS A 141 10.33 26.89 13.26
N ARG A 142 10.48 26.84 14.59
CA ARG A 142 11.75 26.57 15.29
C ARG A 142 11.49 25.76 16.55
N VAL A 143 12.34 24.78 16.85
CA VAL A 143 12.23 23.92 18.05
C VAL A 143 13.61 23.72 18.68
N GLY A 144 13.83 24.23 19.89
CA GLY A 144 15.06 23.97 20.65
C GLY A 144 15.01 22.61 21.36
N VAL A 145 16.11 21.86 21.31
CA VAL A 145 16.27 20.58 22.01
C VAL A 145 17.39 20.71 23.03
N ILE A 146 17.07 20.63 24.32
CA ILE A 146 18.06 20.73 25.40
C ILE A 146 18.52 19.31 25.74
N GLY A 147 19.79 19.02 25.45
CA GLY A 147 20.44 17.74 25.68
C GLY A 147 20.80 17.02 24.39
N ALA A 148 22.07 16.60 24.28
CA ALA A 148 22.65 15.97 23.09
C ALA A 148 22.85 14.45 23.24
N GLY A 149 22.17 13.82 24.20
CA GLY A 149 22.18 12.37 24.36
C GLY A 149 21.38 11.64 23.28
N THR A 150 21.32 10.31 23.36
CA THR A 150 20.66 9.44 22.38
C THR A 150 19.23 9.85 22.04
N MET A 151 18.44 10.28 23.04
CA MET A 151 17.07 10.76 22.82
C MET A 151 17.01 12.15 22.19
N GLY A 152 17.88 13.08 22.62
CA GLY A 152 17.93 14.44 22.09
C GLY A 152 18.30 14.48 20.61
N GLY A 153 19.30 13.69 20.21
CA GLY A 153 19.65 13.52 18.80
C GLY A 153 18.52 12.92 17.96
N GLY A 154 17.80 11.93 18.51
CA GLY A 154 16.63 11.34 17.85
C GLY A 154 15.47 12.32 17.64
N ILE A 155 15.17 13.13 18.66
CA ILE A 155 14.15 14.19 18.60
C ILE A 155 14.53 15.24 17.56
N ALA A 156 15.77 15.74 17.59
CA ALA A 156 16.28 16.73 16.63
C ALA A 156 16.18 16.21 15.18
N MET A 157 16.60 14.96 14.94
CA MET A 157 16.53 14.33 13.62
C MET A 157 15.08 14.22 13.10
N ASN A 158 14.10 13.96 13.98
CA ASN A 158 12.69 13.90 13.57
C ASN A 158 12.18 15.25 13.03
N PHE A 159 12.50 16.35 13.71
CA PHE A 159 12.11 17.69 13.28
C PHE A 159 12.83 18.10 11.98
N LEU A 160 14.13 17.83 11.87
CA LEU A 160 14.91 18.15 10.66
C LEU A 160 14.40 17.41 9.41
N ARG A 161 14.04 16.13 9.54
CA ARG A 161 13.46 15.33 8.43
C ARG A 161 12.13 15.87 7.93
N ARG A 162 11.39 16.62 8.75
CA ARG A 162 10.13 17.27 8.39
C ARG A 162 10.30 18.73 7.97
N SER A 163 11.53 19.16 7.68
CA SER A 163 11.89 20.54 7.32
C SER A 163 11.55 21.59 8.40
N ILE A 164 11.47 21.18 9.67
CA ILE A 164 11.34 22.09 10.81
C ILE A 164 12.73 22.27 11.40
N ALA A 165 13.27 23.48 11.30
CA ALA A 165 14.63 23.77 11.77
C ALA A 165 14.71 23.65 13.30
N ALA A 166 15.59 22.76 13.78
CA ALA A 166 16.08 22.82 15.17
C ALA A 166 17.25 23.82 15.21
N PRO A 167 17.25 24.84 16.10
CA PRO A 167 18.45 25.62 16.33
C PRO A 167 19.52 24.71 16.95
N ALA A 168 20.76 24.94 16.52
CA ALA A 168 21.96 24.33 17.06
C ALA A 168 22.17 24.69 18.53
#